data_AF-A0A932KZH7-F1
#
_entry.id   AF-A0A932KZH7-F1
#
_cell.length_a   1.000
_cell.length_b   1.000
_cell.length_c   1.000
_cell.angle_alpha   90.00
_cell.angle_beta   90.00
_cell.angle_gamma   90.00
#
_symmetry.space_group_name_H-M   'P 1'
#
loop_
_entity.id
_entity.type
_entity.pdbx_description
1 polymer ?
#
loop_
_entity_poly.entity_id
_entity_poly.type
_entity_poly.pdbx_seq_one_letter_code
_entity_poly.pdbx_strand_id
1 'polypeptide(L)'
;EMLAEKTTLNPDELANHKSCRLGKWYYSTSDENIRNHPAYRALEAPHEKVHQLGIEAARKFRDGDFDGAVDAVAAIEIPSQEVQNLLDELAAAFT
;
A
#
# COMPACT_ATOMS: atom_id res chain seq x y z
N GLU A 1 11.98 4.12 9.96
CA GLU A 1 10.85 4.58 10.80
C GLU A 1 9.79 5.20 9.92
N MET A 2 8.66 4.51 9.70
CA MET A 2 7.50 5.07 9.00
C MET A 2 6.56 5.73 10.02
N LEU A 3 6.97 6.89 10.51
CA LEU A 3 6.10 7.81 11.25
C LEU A 3 6.18 9.17 10.54
N ALA A 4 5.79 9.19 9.27
CA ALA A 4 5.64 10.43 8.52
C ALA A 4 4.19 10.92 8.66
N GLU A 5 4.07 11.96 9.47
CA GLU A 5 3.04 13.00 9.44
C GLU A 5 1.66 12.65 10.02
N LYS A 6 1.39 13.35 11.13
CA LYS A 6 0.09 13.54 11.79
C LYS A 6 -0.98 13.93 10.76
N THR A 7 -1.57 12.94 10.12
CA THR A 7 -2.88 13.08 9.53
C THR A 7 -3.80 12.44 10.55
N THR A 8 -4.73 13.20 11.10
CA THR A 8 -5.91 12.63 11.76
C THR A 8 -6.47 11.61 10.79
N LEU A 9 -6.18 10.33 11.00
CA LEU A 9 -6.52 9.26 10.08
C LEU A 9 -8.04 9.23 9.98
N ASN A 10 -8.57 9.91 8.96
CA ASN A 10 -9.94 9.70 8.56
C ASN A 10 -9.98 8.24 8.08
N PRO A 11 -10.78 7.36 8.71
CA PRO A 11 -10.89 5.97 8.29
C PRO A 11 -11.22 5.83 6.80
N ASP A 12 -11.90 6.83 6.22
CA ASP A 12 -12.26 6.88 4.81
C ASP A 12 -11.09 7.28 3.89
N GLU A 13 -10.04 7.95 4.40
CA GLU A 13 -8.81 8.24 3.65
C GLU A 13 -7.83 7.07 3.66
N LEU A 14 -7.88 6.22 4.70
CA LEU A 14 -7.21 4.90 4.73
C LEU A 14 -7.84 3.89 3.76
N ALA A 15 -9.13 4.07 3.44
CA ALA A 15 -9.98 3.00 2.92
C ALA A 15 -9.72 2.56 1.48
N ASN A 16 -9.01 3.34 0.66
CA ASN A 16 -8.88 3.02 -0.76
C ASN A 16 -7.44 3.21 -1.27
N HIS A 17 -6.81 2.10 -1.66
CA HIS A 17 -5.48 2.10 -2.28
C HIS A 17 -5.42 3.00 -3.51
N LYS A 18 -6.52 3.14 -4.28
CA LYS A 18 -6.58 4.01 -5.47
C LYS A 18 -6.51 5.51 -5.16
N SER A 19 -6.85 5.91 -3.94
CA SER A 19 -6.90 7.33 -3.53
C SER A 19 -5.58 7.83 -2.92
N CYS A 20 -4.67 6.93 -2.54
CA CYS A 20 -3.38 7.31 -1.98
C CYS A 20 -2.43 7.83 -3.07
N ARG A 21 -1.30 8.42 -2.68
CA ARG A 21 -0.31 8.98 -3.63
C ARG A 21 0.16 7.94 -4.64
N LEU A 22 0.48 6.72 -4.18
CA LEU A 22 0.92 5.64 -5.05
C LEU A 22 -0.19 5.19 -6.00
N GLY A 23 -1.41 4.98 -5.49
CA GLY A 23 -2.55 4.59 -6.31
C GLY A 23 -2.89 5.62 -7.37
N LYS A 24 -2.89 6.91 -7.01
CA LYS A 24 -3.10 8.00 -7.97
C LYS A 24 -2.09 7.93 -9.11
N TRP A 25 -0.80 7.79 -8.82
CA TRP A 25 0.24 7.63 -9.83
C TRP A 25 0.06 6.35 -10.67
N TYR A 26 -0.27 5.23 -10.02
CA TYR A 26 -0.52 3.96 -10.69
C TYR A 26 -1.64 4.11 -11.72
N TYR A 27 -2.81 4.59 -11.33
CA TYR A 27 -3.95 4.70 -12.26
C TYR A 27 -3.86 5.88 -13.24
N SER A 28 -3.07 6.92 -12.94
CA SER A 28 -2.92 8.08 -13.85
C SER A 28 -1.81 7.91 -14.89
N THR A 29 -0.91 6.95 -14.71
CA THR A 29 0.23 6.75 -15.62
C THR A 29 -0.26 6.36 -17.03
N SER A 30 0.17 7.13 -18.03
CA SER A 30 -0.13 6.93 -19.46
C SER A 30 1.08 6.46 -20.28
N ASP A 31 2.28 6.40 -19.69
CA ASP A 31 3.48 5.90 -20.37
C ASP A 31 3.38 4.39 -20.61
N GLU A 32 3.29 3.99 -21.88
CA GLU A 32 3.14 2.59 -22.26
C GLU A 32 4.35 1.72 -21.86
N ASN A 33 5.56 2.29 -21.81
CA ASN A 33 6.74 1.52 -21.38
C ASN A 33 6.63 1.14 -19.91
N ILE A 34 6.20 2.09 -19.07
CA ILE A 34 5.95 1.84 -17.65
C ILE A 34 4.77 0.87 -17.48
N ARG A 35 3.64 1.11 -18.16
CA ARG A 35 2.44 0.26 -18.04
C ARG A 35 2.68 -1.18 -18.48
N ASN A 36 3.56 -1.38 -19.45
CA ASN A 36 3.92 -2.71 -19.94
C ASN A 36 5.03 -3.39 -19.14
N HIS A 37 5.67 -2.70 -18.18
CA HIS A 37 6.68 -3.30 -17.32
C HIS A 37 6.05 -4.32 -16.35
N PRO A 38 6.61 -5.54 -16.19
CA PRO A 38 6.09 -6.54 -15.26
C PRO A 38 5.98 -6.04 -13.82
N ALA A 39 7.03 -5.38 -13.30
CA ALA A 39 7.04 -4.84 -11.95
C ALA A 39 5.92 -3.83 -11.68
N TYR A 40 5.63 -2.96 -12.67
CA TYR A 40 4.52 -2.03 -12.57
C TYR A 40 3.19 -2.79 -12.45
N ARG A 41 2.90 -3.73 -13.35
CA ARG A 41 1.64 -4.52 -13.26
C ARG A 41 1.51 -5.29 -11.95
N ALA A 42 2.61 -5.86 -11.46
CA ALA A 42 2.64 -6.62 -10.22
C ALA A 42 2.41 -5.76 -8.96
N LEU A 43 2.58 -4.44 -9.05
CA LEU A 43 2.50 -3.53 -7.90
C LEU A 43 1.10 -3.43 -7.28
N GLU A 44 0.04 -3.58 -8.08
CA GLU A 44 -1.34 -3.34 -7.63
C GLU A 44 -1.75 -4.27 -6.49
N ALA A 45 -1.43 -5.56 -6.59
CA ALA A 45 -1.84 -6.57 -5.62
C ALA A 45 -1.22 -6.36 -4.21
N PRO A 46 0.12 -6.25 -4.04
CA PRO A 46 0.70 -6.01 -2.72
C PRO A 46 0.33 -4.62 -2.19
N HIS A 47 0.18 -3.61 -3.07
CA HIS A 47 -0.30 -2.28 -2.67
C HIS A 47 -1.73 -2.33 -2.11
N GLU A 48 -2.65 -2.99 -2.80
CA GLU A 48 -4.02 -3.22 -2.31
C GLU A 48 -3.99 -3.96 -0.96
N LYS A 49 -3.15 -4.99 -0.83
CA LYS A 49 -3.05 -5.80 0.38
C LYS A 49 -2.59 -4.98 1.60
N VAL A 50 -1.61 -4.08 1.44
CA VAL A 50 -1.18 -3.16 2.50
C VAL A 50 -2.37 -2.35 3.03
N HIS A 51 -3.18 -1.78 2.13
CA HIS A 51 -4.36 -1.01 2.53
C HIS A 51 -5.44 -1.89 3.19
N GLN A 52 -5.72 -3.08 2.65
CA GLN A 52 -6.69 -4.00 3.24
C GLN A 52 -6.33 -4.36 4.69
N LEU A 53 -5.07 -4.66 4.96
CA LEU A 53 -4.59 -4.99 6.30
C LEU A 53 -4.62 -3.79 7.25
N GLY A 54 -4.29 -2.58 6.78
CA GLY A 54 -4.44 -1.36 7.58
C GLY A 54 -5.89 -1.07 7.98
N ILE A 55 -6.83 -1.29 7.06
CA ILE A 55 -8.28 -1.17 7.34
C ILE A 55 -8.73 -2.24 8.33
N GLU A 56 -8.26 -3.48 8.17
CA GLU A 56 -8.55 -4.58 9.09
C GLU A 56 -8.05 -4.27 10.50
N ALA A 57 -6.80 -3.80 10.64
CA ALA A 57 -6.23 -3.39 11.91
C ALA A 57 -7.06 -2.29 12.59
N ALA A 58 -7.46 -1.25 11.84
CA ALA A 58 -8.28 -0.16 12.36
C ALA A 58 -9.67 -0.64 12.82
N ARG A 59 -10.29 -1.57 12.09
CA ARG A 59 -11.58 -2.17 12.47
C ARG A 59 -11.46 -2.97 13.75
N LYS A 60 -10.50 -3.89 13.83
CA LYS A 60 -10.27 -4.74 15.02
C LYS A 60 -9.96 -3.91 16.26
N PHE A 61 -9.12 -2.87 16.13
CA PHE A 61 -8.82 -1.95 17.22
C PHE A 61 -10.08 -1.25 17.75
N ARG A 62 -10.93 -0.73 16.85
CA ARG A 62 -12.19 -0.08 17.23
C ARG A 62 -13.16 -1.06 17.92
N ASP A 63 -13.16 -2.30 17.49
CA ASP A 63 -14.05 -3.34 18.01
C ASP A 63 -13.49 -3.99 19.31
N GLY A 64 -12.34 -3.52 19.81
CA GLY A 64 -11.71 -3.97 21.06
C GLY A 64 -10.83 -5.22 20.93
N ASP A 65 -10.65 -5.72 19.71
CA ASP A 65 -9.76 -6.84 19.38
C ASP A 65 -8.33 -6.33 19.15
N PHE A 66 -7.61 -6.06 20.24
CA PHE A 66 -6.26 -5.52 20.18
C PHE A 66 -5.24 -6.51 19.63
N ASP A 67 -5.34 -7.79 20.01
CA ASP A 67 -4.43 -8.83 19.52
C ASP A 67 -4.59 -9.00 18.01
N GLY A 68 -5.83 -9.10 17.52
CA GLY A 68 -6.08 -9.20 16.09
C GLY A 68 -5.69 -7.95 15.31
N ALA A 69 -5.72 -6.76 15.92
CA ALA A 69 -5.23 -5.53 15.32
C ALA A 69 -3.70 -5.55 15.16
N VAL A 70 -2.98 -6.04 16.19
CA VAL A 70 -1.52 -6.24 16.13
C VAL A 70 -1.15 -7.25 15.04
N ASP A 71 -1.86 -8.37 14.96
CA ASP A 71 -1.64 -9.38 13.92
C ASP A 71 -1.83 -8.81 12.51
N ALA A 72 -2.87 -8.00 12.30
CA ALA A 72 -3.13 -7.35 11.03
C ALA A 72 -2.02 -6.34 10.66
N VAL A 73 -1.49 -5.59 11.63
CA VAL A 73 -0.35 -4.69 11.42
C VAL A 73 0.92 -5.48 11.10
N ALA A 74 1.20 -6.56 11.82
CA ALA A 74 2.37 -7.40 11.55
C ALA A 74 2.34 -7.99 10.13
N ALA A 75 1.15 -8.39 9.65
CA ALA A 75 0.96 -8.90 8.31
C ALA A 75 1.23 -7.86 7.19
N ILE A 76 1.34 -6.56 7.50
CA ILE A 76 1.66 -5.50 6.51
C ILE A 76 3.11 -5.58 6.03
N GLU A 77 4.01 -6.18 6.81
CA GLU A 77 5.45 -6.18 6.54
C GLU A 77 5.79 -6.79 5.17
N ILE A 78 5.32 -8.02 4.91
CA ILE A 78 5.58 -8.73 3.65
C ILE A 78 5.08 -7.96 2.41
N PRO A 79 3.79 -7.58 2.30
CA PRO A 79 3.32 -6.86 1.13
C PRO A 79 3.95 -5.47 1.01
N SER A 80 4.36 -4.82 2.11
CA SER A 80 5.11 -3.56 2.05
C SER A 80 6.50 -3.75 1.45
N GLN A 81 7.19 -4.83 1.81
CA GLN A 81 8.48 -5.17 1.22
C GLN A 81 8.35 -5.53 -0.27
N GLU A 82 7.28 -6.23 -0.65
CA GLU A 82 6.98 -6.51 -2.06
C GLU A 82 6.75 -5.22 -2.86
N VAL A 83 5.97 -4.27 -2.33
CA VAL A 83 5.80 -2.94 -2.96
C VAL A 83 7.14 -2.25 -3.18
N GLN A 84 8.01 -2.21 -2.16
CA GLN A 84 9.31 -1.56 -2.27
C GLN A 84 10.19 -2.23 -3.33
N ASN A 85 10.29 -3.56 -3.31
CA ASN A 85 11.09 -4.31 -4.27
C ASN A 85 10.64 -4.07 -5.72
N LEU A 86 9.34 -4.03 -5.96
CA LEU A 86 8.77 -3.78 -7.28
C LEU A 86 9.02 -2.34 -7.76
N LEU A 87 8.99 -1.36 -6.84
CA LEU A 87 9.34 0.03 -7.17
C LEU A 87 10.83 0.17 -7.49
N ASP A 88 11.70 -0.52 -6.75
CA ASP A 88 13.15 -0.52 -7.01
C ASP A 88 13.48 -1.18 -8.35
N GLU A 89 12.85 -2.32 -8.67
CA GLU A 89 12.98 -2.99 -9.98
C GLU A 89 12.52 -2.07 -11.11
N LEU A 90 11.37 -1.43 -10.95
CA LEU A 90 10.85 -0.50 -11.94
C LEU A 90 11.79 0.71 -12.12
N ALA A 91 12.28 1.30 -11.04
CA ALA A 91 13.17 2.45 -11.09
C ALA A 91 14.48 2.11 -11.83
N ALA A 92 15.06 0.94 -11.57
CA ALA A 92 16.28 0.47 -12.23
C ALA A 92 16.10 0.23 -13.75
N ALA A 93 14.88 -0.02 -14.21
CA ALA A 93 14.59 -0.24 -15.64
C ALA A 93 14.53 1.05 -16.47
N PHE A 94 14.43 2.23 -15.82
CA PHE A 94 14.26 3.53 -16.47
C PHE A 94 15.34 4.56 -16.09
N THR A 95 16.43 4.11 -15.49
CA THR A 95 17.65 4.90 -15.20
C THR A 95 18.66 4.88 -16.33
#